data_AF-A0A6J4UIF1-F1
#
_entry.id   AF-A0A6J4UIF1-F1
#
_cell.length_a   1.000
_cell.length_b   1.000
_cell.length_c   1.000
_cell.angle_alpha   90.00
_cell.angle_beta   90.00
_cell.angle_gamma   90.00
#
_symmetry.space_group_name_H-M   'P 1'
#
loop_
_entity.id
_entity.type
_entity.pdbx_description
1 polymer ?
#
loop_
_entity_poly.entity_id
_entity_poly.type
_entity_poly.pdbx_seq_one_letter_code
_entity_poly.pdbx_strand_id
1 'polypeptide(L)'
;MRRTGARAFRSLLACLVALVLAPLAQGTVSNGTEGRAAAAGGTIRWGYYVTYAPDSLASLKANVDNLTHVSPYYYTLGAGGAIDARNEQPETTRFLRSRGVAVVPMIKNSATYDAFHEAIDTPQEQDRIVGDLVALVAAKGYDGINIDFEGVNADDRPLLTDFMRRLHARLGPANKLTTMAVVAKERDATTGWGGAYDYAALAPHVDLAIVMAYDFNWVNDTTPGPIAPVPWQRRVARFAAGNFGAGKVVLGVPFYGFDWNMAKGPPAKSVRMADGPALAARPGATSGYNATDEANWVKYTDEAGEAHEAWYEDERSLAAKLAIVTDLGLAGFGAWRIGQESEAAWAAVRRLNTPATRVAPVADTATRVYFPETGHIVSGATLRYWRQYGGLAQFGLPRTEEFRERSPYDGKEYTVQYFERARFELHPEHAGTPYEVLLGLLGRDFHRPDPPVPPKPGATFFDATGHNLGGAFRDYWLSHGGLFVSGLPISEEFVEVSPDDGKPYVVQYFERARYEYHPEYAGTEHAVLLGLLGNRLVRAKGWIP
;
A
#
# COMPACT_ATOMS: atom_id res chain seq x y z
N MET A 1 56.32 -61.54 31.67
CA MET A 1 55.90 -62.92 31.29
C MET A 1 54.86 -62.79 30.19
N ARG A 2 55.12 -63.37 28.99
CA ARG A 2 54.22 -63.66 27.82
C ARG A 2 53.46 -62.44 27.19
N ARG A 3 53.79 -61.95 25.98
CA ARG A 3 53.43 -62.44 24.61
C ARG A 3 51.94 -62.84 24.54
N THR A 4 51.04 -62.33 23.71
CA THR A 4 50.96 -61.91 22.27
C THR A 4 49.51 -61.39 22.05
N GLY A 5 49.06 -60.64 21.05
CA GLY A 5 49.54 -60.13 19.76
C GLY A 5 48.38 -59.43 19.01
N ALA A 6 48.70 -58.64 17.98
CA ALA A 6 47.94 -58.28 16.74
C ALA A 6 46.41 -58.00 16.82
N ARG A 7 45.79 -56.99 16.19
CA ARG A 7 46.08 -56.17 14.99
C ARG A 7 45.06 -55.02 14.93
N ALA A 8 45.42 -54.00 14.15
CA ALA A 8 44.78 -52.71 13.91
C ALA A 8 43.32 -52.72 13.40
N PHE A 9 42.55 -51.64 13.62
CA PHE A 9 42.31 -50.55 12.64
C PHE A 9 41.35 -49.44 13.16
N ARG A 10 41.74 -48.18 12.87
CA ARG A 10 40.93 -46.96 12.59
C ARG A 10 40.05 -46.26 13.66
N SER A 11 40.58 -45.07 14.03
CA SER A 11 39.99 -43.73 13.80
C SER A 11 39.26 -42.98 14.94
N LEU A 12 39.63 -41.69 15.02
CA LEU A 12 38.92 -40.51 15.55
C LEU A 12 38.73 -40.38 17.07
N LEU A 13 39.43 -39.42 17.67
CA LEU A 13 38.90 -38.07 18.00
C LEU A 13 39.80 -37.46 19.09
N ALA A 14 40.48 -36.34 18.79
CA ALA A 14 41.34 -35.64 19.73
C ALA A 14 40.62 -34.40 20.28
N CYS A 15 40.39 -34.40 21.59
CA CYS A 15 40.30 -33.20 22.41
C CYS A 15 41.73 -32.68 22.67
N LEU A 16 41.98 -31.37 22.62
CA LEU A 16 42.50 -30.62 23.77
C LEU A 16 42.56 -29.10 23.53
N VAL A 17 42.40 -28.42 24.66
CA VAL A 17 42.47 -27.00 25.02
C VAL A 17 43.83 -26.34 24.73
N ALA A 18 43.83 -25.04 24.38
CA ALA A 18 44.89 -24.09 24.79
C ALA A 18 44.40 -22.62 24.77
N LEU A 19 44.66 -21.91 25.86
CA LEU A 19 44.48 -20.46 26.07
C LEU A 19 45.41 -19.61 25.21
N VAL A 20 44.97 -18.40 24.81
CA VAL A 20 45.84 -17.20 24.71
C VAL A 20 45.07 -15.93 25.14
N LEU A 21 45.74 -15.12 25.96
CA LEU A 21 45.35 -13.81 26.52
C LEU A 21 45.10 -12.72 25.46
N ALA A 22 44.18 -11.80 25.75
CA ALA A 22 44.05 -10.51 25.06
C ALA A 22 43.87 -9.35 26.07
N PRO A 23 44.40 -8.14 25.80
CA PRO A 23 44.49 -7.04 26.76
C PRO A 23 43.19 -6.22 26.86
N LEU A 24 42.98 -5.64 28.04
CA LEU A 24 41.93 -4.67 28.37
C LEU A 24 42.08 -3.39 27.52
N ALA A 25 41.11 -3.13 26.65
CA ALA A 25 40.86 -1.81 26.09
C ALA A 25 39.60 -1.23 26.74
N GLN A 26 39.75 -0.06 27.35
CA GLN A 26 38.67 0.71 27.97
C GLN A 26 37.70 1.17 26.87
N GLY A 27 36.50 0.59 26.86
CA GLY A 27 35.40 1.01 25.99
C GLY A 27 34.67 2.19 26.61
N THR A 28 34.78 3.35 25.97
CA THR A 28 33.93 4.52 26.19
C THR A 28 32.47 4.16 25.97
N VAL A 29 31.62 4.42 26.96
CA VAL A 29 30.16 4.32 26.84
C VAL A 29 29.69 5.41 25.88
N SER A 30 29.36 5.05 24.63
CA SER A 30 28.55 5.89 23.77
C SER A 30 27.08 5.62 24.05
N ASN A 31 26.36 6.62 24.57
CA ASN A 31 24.91 6.65 24.59
C ASN A 31 24.39 6.58 23.14
N GLY A 32 24.03 5.38 22.70
CA GLY A 32 23.37 5.12 21.43
C GLY A 32 21.89 4.83 21.65
N THR A 33 21.08 5.85 21.85
CA THR A 33 19.65 5.80 21.50
C THR A 33 19.55 6.01 19.98
N GLU A 34 19.98 5.01 19.21
CA GLU A 34 19.61 4.91 17.81
C GLU A 34 18.24 4.24 17.76
N GLY A 35 17.23 5.02 17.36
CA GLY A 35 15.91 4.52 17.03
C GLY A 35 16.04 3.39 16.02
N ARG A 36 15.62 2.20 16.43
CA ARG A 36 15.63 1.00 15.61
C ARG A 36 14.80 1.27 14.36
N ALA A 37 15.45 1.18 13.20
CA ALA A 37 14.81 1.25 11.91
C ALA A 37 13.68 0.19 11.83
N ALA A 38 12.52 0.60 11.33
CA ALA A 38 11.41 -0.28 10.98
C ALA A 38 11.89 -1.45 10.13
N ALA A 39 11.27 -2.62 10.28
CA ALA A 39 11.61 -3.79 9.46
C ALA A 39 11.54 -3.44 7.97
N ALA A 40 12.48 -4.01 7.20
CA ALA A 40 12.70 -3.74 5.79
C ALA A 40 11.40 -3.71 4.93
N GLY A 41 11.02 -2.52 4.46
CA GLY A 41 10.74 -2.28 3.04
C GLY A 41 9.32 -2.37 2.48
N GLY A 42 8.23 -2.29 3.26
CA GLY A 42 6.87 -2.26 2.68
C GLY A 42 5.77 -1.65 3.55
N THR A 43 4.78 -1.01 2.92
CA THR A 43 3.57 -0.47 3.59
C THR A 43 2.81 -1.55 4.35
N ILE A 44 2.49 -1.31 5.61
CA ILE A 44 1.66 -2.18 6.46
C ILE A 44 0.22 -2.22 5.92
N ARG A 45 -0.32 -3.42 5.80
CA ARG A 45 -1.69 -3.69 5.36
C ARG A 45 -2.38 -4.48 6.47
N TRP A 46 -3.04 -3.77 7.36
CA TRP A 46 -3.60 -4.32 8.60
C TRP A 46 -5.09 -4.62 8.45
N GLY A 47 -5.49 -5.86 8.71
CA GLY A 47 -6.89 -6.29 8.62
C GLY A 47 -7.49 -6.63 9.99
N TYR A 48 -8.63 -6.04 10.33
CA TYR A 48 -9.39 -6.47 11.50
C TYR A 48 -10.31 -7.65 11.14
N TYR A 49 -10.14 -8.76 11.84
CA TYR A 49 -10.90 -10.00 11.65
C TYR A 49 -11.86 -10.21 12.82
N VAL A 50 -13.12 -10.48 12.54
CA VAL A 50 -14.15 -10.76 13.55
C VAL A 50 -14.67 -12.18 13.44
N THR A 51 -14.93 -12.82 14.57
CA THR A 51 -15.27 -14.25 14.64
C THR A 51 -16.75 -14.53 14.50
N TYR A 52 -17.58 -13.53 14.74
CA TYR A 52 -19.05 -13.64 14.72
C TYR A 52 -19.65 -13.45 13.32
N ALA A 53 -18.85 -13.05 12.32
CA ALA A 53 -19.34 -12.74 10.98
C ALA A 53 -18.72 -13.72 9.95
N PRO A 54 -19.52 -14.61 9.31
CA PRO A 54 -19.00 -15.62 8.38
C PRO A 54 -18.28 -15.04 7.16
N ASP A 55 -18.75 -13.88 6.68
CA ASP A 55 -18.14 -13.10 5.60
C ASP A 55 -16.70 -12.68 5.92
N SER A 56 -16.41 -12.40 7.20
CA SER A 56 -15.06 -12.04 7.67
C SER A 56 -14.07 -13.20 7.48
N LEU A 57 -14.44 -14.42 7.86
CA LEU A 57 -13.56 -15.58 7.68
C LEU A 57 -13.40 -15.95 6.21
N ALA A 58 -14.49 -15.87 5.44
CA ALA A 58 -14.47 -16.16 4.01
C ALA A 58 -13.52 -15.20 3.26
N SER A 59 -13.68 -13.89 3.47
CA SER A 59 -12.81 -12.92 2.83
C SER A 59 -11.37 -13.00 3.33
N LEU A 60 -11.15 -13.20 4.64
CA LEU A 60 -9.81 -13.37 5.18
C LEU A 60 -9.06 -14.50 4.46
N LYS A 61 -9.70 -15.65 4.27
CA LYS A 61 -9.09 -16.78 3.56
C LYS A 61 -8.79 -16.47 2.09
N ALA A 62 -9.68 -15.74 1.42
CA ALA A 62 -9.51 -15.39 0.02
C ALA A 62 -8.42 -14.34 -0.21
N ASN A 63 -8.21 -13.44 0.77
CA ASN A 63 -7.42 -12.23 0.58
C ASN A 63 -6.21 -12.08 1.54
N VAL A 64 -5.88 -13.13 2.30
CA VAL A 64 -4.77 -13.13 3.27
C VAL A 64 -3.43 -12.67 2.68
N ASP A 65 -3.18 -12.96 1.40
CA ASP A 65 -1.93 -12.59 0.71
C ASP A 65 -1.81 -11.08 0.45
N ASN A 66 -2.91 -10.35 0.60
CA ASN A 66 -2.92 -8.89 0.51
C ASN A 66 -2.65 -8.23 1.87
N LEU A 67 -2.50 -8.99 2.95
CA LEU A 67 -2.36 -8.47 4.32
C LEU A 67 -0.96 -8.76 4.87
N THR A 68 -0.41 -7.83 5.64
CA THR A 68 0.85 -8.04 6.37
C THR A 68 0.60 -8.34 7.84
N HIS A 69 -0.47 -7.77 8.40
CA HIS A 69 -0.89 -7.94 9.78
C HIS A 69 -2.38 -8.21 9.85
N VAL A 70 -2.79 -9.07 10.77
CA VAL A 70 -4.19 -9.28 11.10
C VAL A 70 -4.39 -9.17 12.61
N SER A 71 -5.42 -8.42 12.99
CA SER A 71 -5.93 -8.35 14.36
C SER A 71 -7.25 -9.10 14.47
N PRO A 72 -7.22 -10.37 14.90
CA PRO A 72 -8.42 -11.04 15.33
C PRO A 72 -9.01 -10.39 16.58
N TYR A 73 -10.33 -10.15 16.59
CA TYR A 73 -11.06 -9.80 17.81
C TYR A 73 -11.33 -11.06 18.63
N TYR A 74 -10.35 -11.48 19.41
CA TYR A 74 -10.44 -12.66 20.27
C TYR A 74 -10.68 -12.33 21.73
N TYR A 75 -10.22 -11.17 22.19
CA TYR A 75 -10.11 -10.89 23.61
C TYR A 75 -10.91 -9.68 24.04
N THR A 76 -11.49 -9.78 25.23
CA THR A 76 -12.14 -8.65 25.90
C THR A 76 -11.58 -8.53 27.32
N LEU A 77 -11.33 -7.31 27.79
CA LEU A 77 -10.93 -7.02 29.15
C LEU A 77 -12.18 -6.66 29.98
N GLY A 78 -12.49 -7.49 30.97
CA GLY A 78 -13.58 -7.25 31.93
C GLY A 78 -13.29 -6.07 32.88
N ALA A 79 -14.32 -5.59 33.58
CA ALA A 79 -14.19 -4.49 34.57
C ALA A 79 -13.13 -4.77 35.65
N GLY A 80 -13.07 -6.01 36.16
CA GLY A 80 -12.01 -6.43 37.11
C GLY A 80 -10.66 -6.73 36.46
N GLY A 81 -10.44 -6.34 35.20
CA GLY A 81 -9.22 -6.59 34.42
C GLY A 81 -8.94 -8.06 34.12
N ALA A 82 -9.97 -8.91 34.06
CA ALA A 82 -9.83 -10.31 33.63
C ALA A 82 -9.93 -10.40 32.11
N ILE A 83 -9.04 -11.18 31.48
CA ILE A 83 -9.06 -11.39 30.03
C ILE A 83 -10.05 -12.50 29.69
N ASP A 84 -11.07 -12.17 28.91
CA ASP A 84 -11.99 -13.10 28.31
C ASP A 84 -11.49 -13.53 26.93
N ALA A 85 -11.42 -14.84 26.71
CA ALA A 85 -10.92 -15.46 25.48
C ALA A 85 -11.99 -16.29 24.74
N ARG A 86 -13.29 -16.10 25.02
CA ARG A 86 -14.38 -16.93 24.46
C ARG A 86 -14.43 -16.95 22.92
N ASN A 87 -13.87 -15.92 22.29
CA ASN A 87 -13.86 -15.77 20.84
C ASN A 87 -12.59 -16.31 20.18
N GLU A 88 -11.63 -16.86 20.95
CA GLU A 88 -10.36 -17.36 20.38
C GLU A 88 -10.58 -18.47 19.35
N GLN A 89 -9.93 -18.35 18.19
CA GLN A 89 -9.93 -19.37 17.14
C GLN A 89 -8.49 -19.80 16.79
N PRO A 90 -7.96 -20.85 17.44
CA PRO A 90 -6.58 -21.31 17.21
C PRO A 90 -6.29 -21.74 15.75
N GLU A 91 -7.29 -22.30 15.05
CA GLU A 91 -7.13 -22.69 13.64
C GLU A 91 -6.91 -21.49 12.72
N THR A 92 -7.64 -20.41 12.95
CA THR A 92 -7.46 -19.16 12.18
C THR A 92 -6.09 -18.55 12.46
N THR A 93 -5.61 -18.61 13.72
CA THR A 93 -4.24 -18.21 14.06
C THR A 93 -3.19 -19.04 13.31
N ARG A 94 -3.35 -20.37 13.27
CA ARG A 94 -2.45 -21.25 12.51
C ARG A 94 -2.44 -20.95 11.01
N PHE A 95 -3.62 -20.71 10.44
CA PHE A 95 -3.76 -20.33 9.04
C PHE A 95 -2.99 -19.05 8.73
N LEU A 96 -3.18 -17.97 9.50
CA LEU A 96 -2.48 -16.70 9.31
C LEU A 96 -0.96 -16.87 9.35
N ARG A 97 -0.44 -17.59 10.34
CA ARG A 97 1.00 -17.88 10.45
C ARG A 97 1.53 -18.68 9.28
N SER A 98 0.77 -19.65 8.77
CA SER A 98 1.17 -20.44 7.60
C SER A 98 1.31 -19.61 6.32
N ARG A 99 0.73 -18.39 6.30
CA ARG A 99 0.84 -17.42 5.20
C ARG A 99 1.86 -16.31 5.47
N GLY A 100 2.59 -16.38 6.59
CA GLY A 100 3.57 -15.36 6.97
C GLY A 100 2.95 -14.03 7.42
N VAL A 101 1.67 -14.02 7.76
CA VAL A 101 0.97 -12.82 8.27
C VAL A 101 1.24 -12.69 9.77
N ALA A 102 1.62 -11.49 10.21
CA ALA A 102 1.78 -11.19 11.62
C ALA A 102 0.42 -11.20 12.33
N VAL A 103 0.31 -11.95 13.42
CA VAL A 103 -0.92 -12.10 14.21
C VAL A 103 -0.81 -11.27 15.47
N VAL A 104 -1.56 -10.16 15.51
CA VAL A 104 -1.57 -9.20 16.62
C VAL A 104 -3.01 -9.07 17.13
N PRO A 105 -3.50 -9.98 17.98
CA PRO A 105 -4.89 -9.98 18.42
C PRO A 105 -5.29 -8.66 19.08
N MET A 106 -6.53 -8.27 18.84
CA MET A 106 -7.13 -7.11 19.48
C MET A 106 -7.74 -7.51 20.82
N ILE A 107 -7.52 -6.68 21.83
CA ILE A 107 -8.23 -6.73 23.10
C ILE A 107 -9.03 -5.44 23.30
N LYS A 108 -10.35 -5.60 23.46
CA LYS A 108 -11.28 -4.51 23.71
C LYS A 108 -11.71 -4.48 25.17
N ASN A 109 -11.92 -3.31 25.77
CA ASN A 109 -12.55 -3.22 27.10
C ASN A 109 -14.08 -3.43 27.02
N SER A 110 -14.63 -4.27 27.90
CA SER A 110 -16.10 -4.41 28.00
C SER A 110 -16.74 -3.32 28.85
N ALA A 111 -16.04 -2.86 29.88
CA ALA A 111 -16.45 -1.75 30.73
C ALA A 111 -15.95 -0.45 30.13
N THR A 112 -16.70 0.65 30.28
CA THR A 112 -16.34 1.99 29.78
C THR A 112 -16.42 3.01 30.91
N TYR A 113 -15.72 4.14 30.72
CA TYR A 113 -15.66 5.30 31.60
C TYR A 113 -15.29 4.91 33.03
N ASP A 114 -16.08 5.28 34.03
CA ASP A 114 -15.77 4.99 35.44
C ASP A 114 -15.60 3.49 35.72
N ALA A 115 -16.37 2.63 35.05
CA ALA A 115 -16.22 1.19 35.21
C ALA A 115 -14.95 0.64 34.55
N PHE A 116 -14.36 1.37 33.61
CA PHE A 116 -13.05 1.04 33.04
C PHE A 116 -11.90 1.63 33.85
N HIS A 117 -12.09 2.83 34.42
CA HIS A 117 -11.13 3.47 35.32
C HIS A 117 -10.67 2.49 36.41
N GLU A 118 -11.62 1.80 37.05
CA GLU A 118 -11.34 0.78 38.07
C GLU A 118 -10.38 -0.33 37.60
N ALA A 119 -10.29 -0.62 36.30
CA ALA A 119 -9.41 -1.65 35.78
C ALA A 119 -7.93 -1.19 35.71
N ILE A 120 -7.67 0.12 35.65
CA ILE A 120 -6.34 0.69 35.42
C ILE A 120 -5.92 1.77 36.44
N ASP A 121 -6.70 1.99 37.50
CA ASP A 121 -6.47 3.05 38.49
C ASP A 121 -5.15 2.86 39.24
N THR A 122 -4.86 1.62 39.67
CA THR A 122 -3.64 1.37 40.47
C THR A 122 -2.50 0.74 39.67
N PRO A 123 -1.22 1.04 40.02
CA PRO A 123 -0.07 0.36 39.45
C PRO A 123 -0.13 -1.17 39.56
N GLN A 124 -0.71 -1.70 40.65
CA GLN A 124 -0.82 -3.13 40.91
C GLN A 124 -1.79 -3.80 39.92
N GLU A 125 -2.93 -3.16 39.62
CA GLU A 125 -3.89 -3.65 38.63
C GLU A 125 -3.30 -3.61 37.23
N GLN A 126 -2.63 -2.50 36.87
CA GLN A 126 -1.95 -2.38 35.58
C GLN A 126 -0.86 -3.46 35.43
N ASP A 127 0.00 -3.66 36.44
CA ASP A 127 1.07 -4.66 36.38
C ASP A 127 0.52 -6.09 36.27
N ARG A 128 -0.61 -6.38 36.94
CA ARG A 128 -1.31 -7.67 36.81
C ARG A 128 -1.82 -7.87 35.38
N ILE A 129 -2.59 -6.92 34.84
CA ILE A 129 -3.16 -7.02 33.49
C ILE A 129 -2.03 -7.11 32.44
N VAL A 130 -0.99 -6.30 32.58
CA VAL A 130 0.20 -6.38 31.71
C VAL A 130 0.87 -7.75 31.81
N GLY A 131 0.99 -8.31 33.01
CA GLY A 131 1.48 -9.67 33.22
C GLY A 131 0.67 -10.72 32.46
N ASP A 132 -0.66 -10.63 32.56
CA ASP A 132 -1.61 -11.54 31.91
C ASP A 132 -1.52 -11.43 30.37
N LEU A 133 -1.42 -10.20 29.83
CA LEU A 133 -1.24 -9.95 28.39
C LEU A 133 0.10 -10.48 27.87
N VAL A 134 1.19 -10.26 28.61
CA VAL A 134 2.52 -10.76 28.25
C VAL A 134 2.54 -12.29 28.25
N ALA A 135 1.94 -12.91 29.26
CA ALA A 135 1.79 -14.36 29.32
C ALA A 135 0.95 -14.90 28.16
N LEU A 136 -0.13 -14.23 27.81
CA LEU A 136 -0.99 -14.57 26.67
C LEU A 136 -0.21 -14.52 25.34
N VAL A 137 0.48 -13.41 25.06
CA VAL A 137 1.29 -13.23 23.85
C VAL A 137 2.36 -14.32 23.74
N ALA A 138 3.05 -14.62 24.84
CA ALA A 138 4.07 -15.66 24.88
C ALA A 138 3.49 -17.07 24.68
N ALA A 139 2.44 -17.43 25.43
CA ALA A 139 1.84 -18.76 25.41
C ALA A 139 1.23 -19.11 24.05
N LYS A 140 0.64 -18.12 23.37
CA LYS A 140 0.01 -18.31 22.06
C LYS A 140 0.99 -18.05 20.91
N GLY A 141 2.15 -17.47 21.19
CA GLY A 141 3.18 -17.12 20.21
C GLY A 141 2.78 -15.96 19.29
N TYR A 142 1.89 -15.06 19.73
CA TYR A 142 1.46 -13.92 18.93
C TYR A 142 2.64 -12.98 18.62
N ASP A 143 2.53 -12.20 17.55
CA ASP A 143 3.55 -11.22 17.17
C ASP A 143 3.45 -9.94 18.02
N GLY A 144 2.33 -9.77 18.72
CA GLY A 144 2.09 -8.70 19.68
C GLY A 144 0.66 -8.71 20.20
N ILE A 145 0.24 -7.57 20.76
CA ILE A 145 -1.16 -7.31 21.14
C ILE A 145 -1.56 -5.90 20.68
N ASN A 146 -2.80 -5.78 20.19
CA ASN A 146 -3.42 -4.50 19.86
C ASN A 146 -4.40 -4.09 20.95
N ILE A 147 -4.08 -3.00 21.66
CA ILE A 147 -4.93 -2.43 22.70
C ILE A 147 -6.01 -1.56 22.06
N ASP A 148 -7.27 -1.95 22.19
CA ASP A 148 -8.44 -1.23 21.70
C ASP A 148 -9.34 -0.83 22.88
N PHE A 149 -8.79 0.01 23.76
CA PHE A 149 -9.53 0.54 24.89
C PHE A 149 -10.26 1.81 24.45
N GLU A 150 -11.59 1.78 24.48
CA GLU A 150 -12.50 2.84 24.04
C GLU A 150 -13.44 3.29 25.16
N GLY A 151 -13.90 4.54 25.09
CA GLY A 151 -14.73 5.11 26.16
C GLY A 151 -13.93 5.20 27.46
N VAL A 152 -12.72 5.73 27.40
CA VAL A 152 -11.85 5.97 28.57
C VAL A 152 -12.10 7.38 29.07
N ASN A 153 -12.14 7.60 30.39
CA ASN A 153 -12.33 8.94 30.93
C ASN A 153 -11.16 9.85 30.52
N ALA A 154 -11.47 11.12 30.21
CA ALA A 154 -10.43 12.07 29.84
C ALA A 154 -9.39 12.26 30.97
N ASP A 155 -9.83 12.16 32.22
CA ASP A 155 -8.97 12.26 33.41
C ASP A 155 -8.05 11.04 33.59
N ASP A 156 -8.36 9.90 32.95
CA ASP A 156 -7.51 8.70 32.94
C ASP A 156 -6.34 8.81 31.94
N ARG A 157 -6.15 9.95 31.28
CA ARG A 157 -5.06 10.19 30.32
C ARG A 157 -3.68 9.75 30.84
N PRO A 158 -3.26 10.08 32.08
CA PRO A 158 -1.98 9.60 32.61
C PRO A 158 -1.98 8.09 32.87
N LEU A 159 -3.11 7.52 33.32
CA LEU A 159 -3.24 6.09 33.61
C LEU A 159 -3.11 5.26 32.33
N LEU A 160 -3.80 5.66 31.25
CA LEU A 160 -3.73 5.01 29.95
C LEU A 160 -2.30 5.05 29.39
N THR A 161 -1.63 6.19 29.53
CA THR A 161 -0.22 6.35 29.11
C THR A 161 0.71 5.44 29.93
N ASP A 162 0.53 5.38 31.26
CA ASP A 162 1.35 4.53 32.13
C ASP A 162 1.13 3.03 31.85
N PHE A 163 -0.11 2.63 31.55
CA PHE A 163 -0.44 1.27 31.16
C PHE A 163 0.33 0.85 29.90
N MET A 164 0.31 1.70 28.86
CA MET A 164 1.04 1.43 27.61
C MET A 164 2.56 1.43 27.83
N ARG A 165 3.09 2.32 28.67
CA ARG A 165 4.50 2.31 29.06
C ARG A 165 4.91 0.99 29.70
N ARG A 166 4.12 0.48 30.65
CA ARG A 166 4.37 -0.81 31.33
C ARG A 166 4.30 -1.98 30.36
N LEU A 167 3.29 -2.00 29.50
CA LEU A 167 3.11 -3.05 28.49
C LEU A 167 4.30 -3.10 27.53
N HIS A 168 4.67 -1.95 26.95
CA HIS A 168 5.79 -1.86 26.00
C HIS A 168 7.12 -2.25 26.65
N ALA A 169 7.38 -1.83 27.89
CA ALA A 169 8.58 -2.21 28.63
C ALA A 169 8.73 -3.73 28.82
N ARG A 170 7.61 -4.46 28.87
CA ARG A 170 7.60 -5.92 29.05
C ARG A 170 7.62 -6.69 27.73
N LEU A 171 7.01 -6.17 26.66
CA LEU A 171 6.95 -6.82 25.35
C LEU A 171 8.15 -6.50 24.44
N GLY A 172 8.69 -5.27 24.53
CA GLY A 172 9.80 -4.80 23.69
C GLY A 172 11.05 -5.69 23.71
N PRO A 173 11.55 -6.13 24.87
CA PRO A 173 12.71 -7.04 24.95
C PRO A 173 12.49 -8.40 24.26
N ALA A 174 11.24 -8.84 24.13
CA ALA A 174 10.86 -10.07 23.44
C ALA A 174 10.57 -9.87 21.94
N ASN A 175 10.82 -8.66 21.41
CA ASN A 175 10.54 -8.27 20.04
C ASN A 175 9.07 -8.51 19.66
N LYS A 176 8.16 -8.20 20.59
CA LYS A 176 6.71 -8.28 20.41
C LYS A 176 6.11 -6.90 20.25
N LEU A 177 5.20 -6.76 19.29
CA LEU A 177 4.53 -5.50 18.99
C LEU A 177 3.60 -5.10 20.14
N THR A 178 3.69 -3.84 20.54
CA THR A 178 2.74 -3.15 21.39
C THR A 178 2.06 -2.09 20.52
N THR A 179 0.82 -2.35 20.11
CA THR A 179 0.07 -1.44 19.25
C THR A 179 -1.20 -0.97 19.96
N MET A 180 -1.72 0.17 19.53
CA MET A 180 -2.91 0.75 20.14
C MET A 180 -3.81 1.38 19.07
N ALA A 181 -5.10 1.07 19.16
CA ALA A 181 -6.13 1.84 18.47
C ALA A 181 -6.34 3.17 19.20
N VAL A 182 -6.28 4.28 18.46
CA VAL A 182 -6.37 5.62 19.04
C VAL A 182 -7.46 6.44 18.33
N VAL A 183 -8.17 7.25 19.10
CA VAL A 183 -9.25 8.13 18.60
C VAL A 183 -8.70 9.17 17.63
N ALA A 184 -9.34 9.32 16.47
CA ALA A 184 -8.96 10.33 15.49
C ALA A 184 -9.00 11.76 16.05
N LYS A 185 -7.89 12.49 15.92
CA LYS A 185 -7.72 13.87 16.37
C LYS A 185 -7.03 14.72 15.31
N GLU A 186 -7.47 15.98 15.16
CA GLU A 186 -6.82 16.98 14.28
C GLU A 186 -5.91 17.95 15.07
N ARG A 187 -6.02 17.93 16.40
CA ARG A 187 -5.25 18.69 17.38
C ARG A 187 -5.30 17.96 18.71
N ASP A 188 -4.46 18.35 19.66
CA ASP A 188 -4.58 17.75 20.98
C ASP A 188 -5.91 18.11 21.64
N ALA A 189 -6.46 17.15 22.38
CA ALA A 189 -7.72 17.24 23.11
C ALA A 189 -7.50 16.60 24.48
N THR A 190 -7.96 17.28 25.52
CA THR A 190 -7.87 16.84 26.93
C THR A 190 -9.24 16.60 27.54
N THR A 191 -10.31 16.67 26.74
CA THR A 191 -11.69 16.43 27.14
C THR A 191 -12.40 15.59 26.09
N GLY A 192 -13.57 15.05 26.44
CA GLY A 192 -14.37 14.21 25.55
C GLY A 192 -13.66 12.90 25.17
N TRP A 193 -14.16 12.24 24.12
CA TRP A 193 -13.71 10.89 23.72
C TRP A 193 -12.20 10.81 23.42
N GLY A 194 -11.62 11.85 22.83
CA GLY A 194 -10.18 11.92 22.53
C GLY A 194 -9.29 12.33 23.72
N GLY A 195 -9.88 12.69 24.87
CA GLY A 195 -9.18 13.28 26.01
C GLY A 195 -8.13 12.38 26.65
N ALA A 196 -8.43 11.08 26.73
CA ALA A 196 -7.55 10.09 27.34
C ALA A 196 -6.27 9.79 26.51
N TYR A 197 -6.28 10.06 25.21
CA TYR A 197 -5.23 9.59 24.30
C TYR A 197 -4.14 10.65 24.11
N ASP A 198 -3.15 10.71 25.00
CA ASP A 198 -2.01 11.61 24.82
C ASP A 198 -1.07 11.12 23.70
N TYR A 199 -1.20 11.65 22.48
CA TYR A 199 -0.41 11.17 21.34
C TYR A 199 1.10 11.34 21.57
N ALA A 200 1.53 12.46 22.14
CA ALA A 200 2.93 12.74 22.37
C ALA A 200 3.51 11.84 23.46
N ALA A 201 2.76 11.62 24.56
CA ALA A 201 3.21 10.76 25.65
C ALA A 201 3.10 9.26 25.34
N LEU A 202 2.18 8.86 24.46
CA LEU A 202 2.05 7.48 23.98
C LEU A 202 3.11 7.11 22.93
N ALA A 203 3.62 8.06 22.14
CA ALA A 203 4.56 7.82 21.05
C ALA A 203 5.81 6.96 21.39
N PRO A 204 6.48 7.11 22.55
CA PRO A 204 7.59 6.24 22.93
C PRO A 204 7.16 4.84 23.41
N HIS A 205 5.86 4.58 23.56
CA HIS A 205 5.31 3.37 24.20
C HIS A 205 4.42 2.55 23.26
N VAL A 206 4.44 2.88 21.97
CA VAL A 206 3.80 2.09 20.92
C VAL A 206 4.77 1.86 19.77
N ASP A 207 4.71 0.66 19.21
CA ASP A 207 5.38 0.35 17.94
C ASP A 207 4.57 0.90 16.77
N LEU A 208 3.24 0.78 16.84
CA LEU A 208 2.30 1.32 15.86
C LEU A 208 1.07 1.92 16.56
N ALA A 209 0.66 3.10 16.10
CA ALA A 209 -0.61 3.73 16.45
C ALA A 209 -1.61 3.53 15.30
N ILE A 210 -2.70 2.80 15.56
CA ILE A 210 -3.76 2.58 14.58
C ILE A 210 -4.83 3.65 14.80
N VAL A 211 -4.82 4.67 13.96
CA VAL A 211 -5.70 5.83 14.13
C VAL A 211 -7.07 5.50 13.56
N MET A 212 -8.11 5.50 14.40
CA MET A 212 -9.51 5.22 14.00
C MET A 212 -10.09 6.41 13.22
N ALA A 213 -9.55 6.68 12.03
CA ALA A 213 -9.91 7.78 11.16
C ALA A 213 -11.18 7.47 10.33
N TYR A 214 -12.23 7.02 11.00
CA TYR A 214 -13.56 6.77 10.45
C TYR A 214 -14.61 7.13 11.51
N ASP A 215 -15.89 6.95 11.19
CA ASP A 215 -17.03 7.40 11.99
C ASP A 215 -17.05 8.93 12.22
N PHE A 216 -16.63 9.70 11.20
CA PHE A 216 -16.79 11.16 11.18
C PHE A 216 -18.26 11.57 11.22
N ASN A 217 -19.09 10.91 10.40
CA ASN A 217 -20.52 10.78 10.67
C ASN A 217 -20.77 9.36 11.15
N TRP A 218 -21.52 9.20 12.23
CA TRP A 218 -21.72 7.92 12.90
C TRP A 218 -23.21 7.59 13.09
N VAL A 219 -23.51 6.38 13.57
CA VAL A 219 -24.88 5.85 13.56
C VAL A 219 -25.92 6.73 14.26
N ASN A 220 -25.55 7.49 15.29
CA ASN A 220 -26.53 8.32 16.01
C ASN A 220 -26.64 9.76 15.50
N ASP A 221 -25.93 10.12 14.43
CA ASP A 221 -26.10 11.44 13.84
C ASP A 221 -27.48 11.57 13.20
N THR A 222 -28.10 12.72 13.38
CA THR A 222 -29.40 13.06 12.76
C THR A 222 -29.25 13.48 11.30
N THR A 223 -28.01 13.75 10.87
CA THR A 223 -27.70 14.18 9.50
C THR A 223 -26.77 13.15 8.87
N PRO A 224 -27.21 12.49 7.77
CA PRO A 224 -26.36 11.55 7.04
C PRO A 224 -25.15 12.24 6.42
N GLY A 225 -24.04 11.51 6.29
CA GLY A 225 -22.85 12.05 5.66
C GLY A 225 -21.72 11.02 5.50
N PRO A 226 -20.58 11.43 4.91
CA PRO A 226 -19.45 10.55 4.66
C PRO A 226 -18.86 10.00 5.96
N ILE A 227 -18.51 8.72 5.97
CA ILE A 227 -17.96 8.03 7.16
C ILE A 227 -16.53 8.47 7.45
N ALA A 228 -15.75 8.69 6.40
CA ALA A 228 -14.35 9.04 6.50
C ALA A 228 -13.95 10.02 5.38
N PRO A 229 -14.39 11.29 5.44
CA PRO A 229 -14.07 12.26 4.39
C PRO A 229 -12.56 12.47 4.26
N VAL A 230 -12.02 12.36 3.04
CA VAL A 230 -10.57 12.42 2.77
C VAL A 230 -9.90 13.71 3.29
N PRO A 231 -10.49 14.92 3.16
CA PRO A 231 -9.89 16.13 3.72
C PRO A 231 -9.70 16.08 5.23
N TRP A 232 -10.65 15.49 5.97
CA TRP A 232 -10.56 15.29 7.42
C TRP A 232 -9.54 14.21 7.77
N GLN A 233 -9.61 13.04 7.13
CA GLN A 233 -8.64 11.96 7.35
C GLN A 233 -7.20 12.45 7.15
N ARG A 234 -6.95 13.30 6.15
CA ARG A 234 -5.62 13.86 5.90
C ARG A 234 -5.14 14.78 7.02
N ARG A 235 -6.02 15.57 7.64
CA ARG A 235 -5.67 16.41 8.79
C ARG A 235 -5.42 15.56 10.04
N VAL A 236 -6.23 14.55 10.27
CA VAL A 236 -6.03 13.54 11.33
C VAL A 236 -4.68 12.83 11.16
N ALA A 237 -4.38 12.35 9.95
CA ALA A 237 -3.15 11.65 9.64
C ALA A 237 -1.91 12.53 9.85
N ARG A 238 -1.97 13.81 9.43
CA ARG A 238 -0.88 14.78 9.67
C ARG A 238 -0.65 15.03 11.16
N PHE A 239 -1.72 15.20 11.93
CA PHE A 239 -1.61 15.40 13.37
C PHE A 239 -1.00 14.16 14.05
N ALA A 240 -1.47 12.96 13.70
CA ALA A 240 -0.90 11.71 14.20
C ALA A 240 0.59 11.57 13.83
N ALA A 241 0.94 11.80 12.56
CA ALA A 241 2.33 11.70 12.09
C ALA A 241 3.26 12.71 12.77
N GLY A 242 2.77 13.92 13.08
CA GLY A 242 3.53 14.94 13.81
C GLY A 242 3.84 14.57 15.26
N ASN A 243 3.06 13.67 15.88
CA ASN A 243 3.27 13.23 17.27
C ASN A 243 3.98 11.87 17.35
N PHE A 244 3.50 10.87 16.61
CA PHE A 244 4.04 9.51 16.65
C PHE A 244 5.28 9.32 15.74
N GLY A 245 5.45 10.19 14.74
CA GLY A 245 6.29 9.94 13.58
C GLY A 245 5.53 9.13 12.52
N ALA A 246 5.64 9.52 11.25
CA ALA A 246 4.89 8.92 10.15
C ALA A 246 5.07 7.39 10.05
N GLY A 247 6.30 6.90 10.24
CA GLY A 247 6.64 5.47 10.22
C GLY A 247 6.05 4.62 11.36
N LYS A 248 5.29 5.22 12.30
CA LYS A 248 4.51 4.50 13.32
C LYS A 248 3.00 4.59 13.13
N VAL A 249 2.51 5.36 12.16
CA VAL A 249 1.08 5.62 11.99
C VAL A 249 0.46 4.64 11.00
N VAL A 250 -0.56 3.93 11.44
CA VAL A 250 -1.43 3.10 10.61
C VAL A 250 -2.79 3.81 10.48
N LEU A 251 -3.12 4.28 9.27
CA LEU A 251 -4.37 5.02 9.03
C LEU A 251 -5.58 4.08 8.98
N GLY A 252 -6.54 4.26 9.86
CA GLY A 252 -7.80 3.54 9.84
C GLY A 252 -8.63 3.90 8.60
N VAL A 253 -9.15 2.89 7.89
CA VAL A 253 -10.06 3.04 6.76
C VAL A 253 -11.30 2.14 6.94
N PRO A 254 -12.51 2.62 6.64
CA PRO A 254 -13.71 1.81 6.74
C PRO A 254 -13.92 0.99 5.46
N PHE A 255 -14.30 -0.28 5.63
CA PHE A 255 -14.87 -1.15 4.59
C PHE A 255 -16.39 -1.14 4.64
N TYR A 256 -16.98 -0.12 5.26
CA TYR A 256 -18.42 0.02 5.46
C TYR A 256 -18.88 1.47 5.30
N GLY A 257 -20.19 1.60 5.34
CA GLY A 257 -20.98 2.81 5.33
C GLY A 257 -22.09 2.75 6.38
N PHE A 258 -22.94 3.77 6.41
CA PHE A 258 -24.18 3.78 7.18
C PHE A 258 -25.36 4.19 6.31
N ASP A 259 -26.54 3.64 6.62
CA ASP A 259 -27.84 3.93 6.02
C ASP A 259 -28.78 4.49 7.09
N TRP A 260 -29.08 5.77 6.94
CA TRP A 260 -29.98 6.50 7.82
C TRP A 260 -31.41 6.42 7.28
N ASN A 261 -32.32 5.99 8.15
CA ASN A 261 -33.74 6.09 7.89
C ASN A 261 -34.21 7.51 8.22
N MET A 262 -34.57 8.28 7.21
CA MET A 262 -34.92 9.69 7.34
C MET A 262 -36.30 9.92 7.99
N ALA A 263 -37.13 8.88 8.04
CA ALA A 263 -38.44 8.93 8.70
C ALA A 263 -38.35 8.61 10.19
N LYS A 264 -37.48 7.68 10.59
CA LYS A 264 -37.32 7.21 11.97
C LYS A 264 -36.20 7.93 12.73
N GLY A 265 -35.23 8.50 12.02
CA GLY A 265 -34.02 9.05 12.62
C GLY A 265 -33.06 7.96 13.10
N PRO A 266 -32.04 8.34 13.89
CA PRO A 266 -31.02 7.41 14.36
C PRO A 266 -31.59 6.28 15.27
N PRO A 267 -30.91 5.13 15.37
CA PRO A 267 -29.60 4.83 14.79
C PRO A 267 -29.66 4.41 13.31
N ALA A 268 -28.66 4.81 12.53
CA ALA A 268 -28.41 4.30 11.20
C ALA A 268 -28.01 2.81 11.23
N LYS A 269 -28.22 2.12 10.11
CA LYS A 269 -27.80 0.73 9.91
C LYS A 269 -26.46 0.67 9.21
N SER A 270 -25.58 -0.26 9.59
CA SER A 270 -24.34 -0.49 8.86
C SER A 270 -24.62 -1.04 7.46
N VAL A 271 -23.93 -0.48 6.46
CA VAL A 271 -23.92 -0.94 5.07
C VAL A 271 -22.52 -1.44 4.76
N ARG A 272 -22.38 -2.63 4.19
CA ARG A 272 -21.05 -3.07 3.73
C ARG A 272 -20.68 -2.33 2.46
N MET A 273 -19.40 -2.04 2.26
CA MET A 273 -18.89 -1.53 0.97
C MET A 273 -19.36 -2.40 -0.21
N ALA A 274 -19.43 -3.72 -0.02
CA ALA A 274 -19.94 -4.66 -1.02
C ALA A 274 -21.43 -4.50 -1.37
N ASP A 275 -22.26 -3.96 -0.47
CA ASP A 275 -23.72 -3.88 -0.66
C ASP A 275 -24.17 -2.57 -1.31
N GLY A 276 -23.34 -1.53 -1.26
CA GLY A 276 -23.65 -0.19 -1.77
C GLY A 276 -24.13 -0.15 -3.23
N PRO A 277 -23.49 -0.86 -4.19
CA PRO A 277 -23.96 -0.92 -5.58
C PRO A 277 -25.38 -1.47 -5.73
N ALA A 278 -25.79 -2.43 -4.89
CA ALA A 278 -27.14 -2.97 -4.93
C ALA A 278 -28.18 -1.96 -4.42
N LEU A 279 -27.83 -1.12 -3.45
CA LEU A 279 -28.67 0.00 -3.00
C LEU A 279 -28.84 1.03 -4.12
N ALA A 280 -27.75 1.40 -4.80
CA ALA A 280 -27.77 2.35 -5.92
C ALA A 280 -28.59 1.86 -7.12
N ALA A 281 -28.69 0.54 -7.31
CA ALA A 281 -29.48 -0.07 -8.39
C ALA A 281 -30.97 -0.24 -8.08
N ARG A 282 -31.45 0.14 -6.88
CA ARG A 282 -32.87 0.01 -6.53
C ARG A 282 -33.76 0.89 -7.44
N PRO A 283 -34.98 0.43 -7.82
CA PRO A 283 -35.90 1.24 -8.60
C PRO A 283 -36.20 2.58 -7.93
N GLY A 284 -36.01 3.67 -8.66
CA GLY A 284 -36.23 5.03 -8.16
C GLY A 284 -35.14 5.59 -7.24
N ALA A 285 -34.07 4.83 -6.97
CA ALA A 285 -32.93 5.35 -6.23
C ALA A 285 -32.21 6.45 -7.03
N THR A 286 -31.64 7.41 -6.31
CA THR A 286 -30.68 8.38 -6.85
C THR A 286 -29.37 8.21 -6.11
N SER A 287 -28.26 8.21 -6.84
CA SER A 287 -26.94 8.00 -6.26
C SER A 287 -25.92 8.94 -6.89
N GLY A 288 -24.82 9.16 -6.19
CA GLY A 288 -23.72 9.96 -6.70
C GLY A 288 -22.44 9.75 -5.91
N TYR A 289 -21.40 10.43 -6.39
CA TYR A 289 -20.09 10.44 -5.76
C TYR A 289 -19.73 11.86 -5.33
N ASN A 290 -19.44 12.06 -4.05
CA ASN A 290 -18.91 13.33 -3.57
C ASN A 290 -17.40 13.35 -3.81
N ALA A 291 -16.94 14.13 -4.78
CA ALA A 291 -15.53 14.23 -5.15
C ALA A 291 -14.65 14.99 -4.14
N THR A 292 -15.24 15.78 -3.24
CA THR A 292 -14.47 16.48 -2.19
C THR A 292 -14.18 15.55 -1.03
N ASP A 293 -15.20 14.83 -0.59
CA ASP A 293 -15.09 13.91 0.54
C ASP A 293 -14.57 12.53 0.14
N GLU A 294 -14.61 12.23 -1.16
CA GLU A 294 -14.29 10.93 -1.76
C GLU A 294 -15.13 9.83 -1.09
N ALA A 295 -16.45 9.87 -1.32
CA ALA A 295 -17.42 8.92 -0.78
C ALA A 295 -18.65 8.81 -1.69
N ASN A 296 -19.27 7.62 -1.72
CA ASN A 296 -20.53 7.40 -2.41
C ASN A 296 -21.71 7.75 -1.50
N TRP A 297 -22.80 8.17 -2.13
CA TRP A 297 -24.10 8.30 -1.47
C TRP A 297 -25.21 7.73 -2.34
N VAL A 298 -26.27 7.24 -1.70
CA VAL A 298 -27.51 6.79 -2.33
C VAL A 298 -28.71 7.21 -1.50
N LYS A 299 -29.74 7.73 -2.16
CA LYS A 299 -31.06 8.01 -1.58
C LYS A 299 -32.08 7.11 -2.23
N TYR A 300 -32.88 6.43 -1.42
CA TYR A 300 -33.87 5.48 -1.90
C TYR A 300 -35.08 5.41 -0.98
N THR A 301 -36.16 4.82 -1.46
CA THR A 301 -37.33 4.46 -0.64
C THR A 301 -37.34 2.95 -0.43
N ASP A 302 -37.52 2.52 0.81
CA ASP A 302 -37.62 1.10 1.14
C ASP A 302 -39.01 0.52 0.80
N GLU A 303 -39.22 -0.77 1.05
CA GLU A 303 -40.49 -1.45 0.77
C GLU A 303 -41.65 -0.98 1.66
N ALA A 304 -41.34 -0.38 2.82
CA ALA A 304 -42.32 0.21 3.73
C ALA A 304 -42.70 1.65 3.34
N GLY A 305 -42.09 2.21 2.28
CA GLY A 305 -42.31 3.60 1.87
C GLY A 305 -41.48 4.61 2.66
N GLU A 306 -40.50 4.17 3.44
CA GLU A 306 -39.65 5.03 4.26
C GLU A 306 -38.47 5.55 3.43
N ALA A 307 -38.12 6.83 3.60
CA ALA A 307 -37.01 7.44 2.88
C ALA A 307 -35.69 7.14 3.59
N HIS A 308 -34.66 6.83 2.81
CA HIS A 308 -33.34 6.45 3.26
C HIS A 308 -32.25 7.27 2.56
N GLU A 309 -31.17 7.54 3.29
CA GLU A 309 -29.92 8.06 2.74
C GLU A 309 -28.75 7.28 3.31
N ALA A 310 -27.99 6.61 2.43
CA ALA A 310 -26.82 5.84 2.79
C ALA A 310 -25.55 6.44 2.19
N TRP A 311 -24.48 6.45 2.97
CA TRP A 311 -23.14 6.85 2.58
C TRP A 311 -22.20 5.67 2.77
N TYR A 312 -21.41 5.35 1.74
CA TYR A 312 -20.57 4.15 1.73
C TYR A 312 -19.30 4.35 0.89
N GLU A 313 -18.39 3.39 1.03
CA GLU A 313 -17.08 3.38 0.39
C GLU A 313 -17.08 2.45 -0.83
N ASP A 314 -16.17 2.67 -1.78
CA ASP A 314 -15.89 1.77 -2.90
C ASP A 314 -14.37 1.69 -3.18
N GLU A 315 -13.98 1.10 -4.30
CA GLU A 315 -12.57 1.08 -4.73
C GLU A 315 -11.97 2.48 -4.88
N ARG A 316 -12.72 3.42 -5.46
CA ARG A 316 -12.24 4.77 -5.76
C ARG A 316 -11.99 5.54 -4.48
N SER A 317 -12.96 5.56 -3.56
CA SER A 317 -12.83 6.24 -2.29
C SER A 317 -11.74 5.60 -1.43
N LEU A 318 -11.64 4.27 -1.43
CA LEU A 318 -10.55 3.56 -0.74
C LEU A 318 -9.20 3.96 -1.32
N ALA A 319 -9.03 3.98 -2.65
CA ALA A 319 -7.79 4.40 -3.28
C ALA A 319 -7.38 5.83 -2.89
N ALA A 320 -8.34 6.76 -2.82
CA ALA A 320 -8.07 8.13 -2.37
C ALA A 320 -7.60 8.20 -0.90
N LYS A 321 -8.15 7.34 -0.02
CA LYS A 321 -7.73 7.23 1.38
C LYS A 321 -6.36 6.57 1.51
N LEU A 322 -6.08 5.53 0.71
CA LEU A 322 -4.78 4.87 0.67
C LEU A 322 -3.69 5.81 0.11
N ALA A 323 -4.03 6.76 -0.76
CA ALA A 323 -3.09 7.79 -1.20
C ALA A 323 -2.61 8.69 -0.04
N ILE A 324 -3.38 8.87 1.04
CA ILE A 324 -2.93 9.60 2.23
C ILE A 324 -1.73 8.89 2.86
N VAL A 325 -1.73 7.55 2.89
CA VAL A 325 -0.65 6.72 3.43
C VAL A 325 0.64 6.98 2.66
N THR A 326 0.57 6.95 1.33
CA THR A 326 1.74 7.16 0.47
C THR A 326 2.22 8.61 0.50
N ASP A 327 1.31 9.58 0.43
CA ASP A 327 1.63 11.01 0.38
C ASP A 327 2.33 11.49 1.66
N LEU A 328 1.96 10.92 2.81
CA LEU A 328 2.49 11.30 4.11
C LEU A 328 3.59 10.36 4.62
N GLY A 329 3.94 9.31 3.85
CA GLY A 329 4.93 8.31 4.26
C GLY A 329 4.55 7.58 5.55
N LEU A 330 3.26 7.28 5.74
CA LEU A 330 2.78 6.58 6.92
C LEU A 330 3.23 5.12 6.91
N ALA A 331 3.23 4.48 8.08
CA ALA A 331 3.57 3.05 8.21
C ALA A 331 2.64 2.17 7.38
N GLY A 332 1.35 2.51 7.30
CA GLY A 332 0.36 1.77 6.53
C GLY A 332 -1.08 2.17 6.76
N PHE A 333 -2.01 1.25 6.46
CA PHE A 333 -3.44 1.39 6.74
C PHE A 333 -3.98 0.21 7.56
N GLY A 334 -5.08 0.44 8.27
CA GLY A 334 -5.84 -0.56 8.99
C GLY A 334 -7.31 -0.55 8.59
N ALA A 335 -7.80 -1.67 8.07
CA ALA A 335 -9.16 -1.76 7.54
C ALA A 335 -10.13 -2.35 8.56
N TRP A 336 -11.15 -1.58 8.95
CA TRP A 336 -12.31 -2.06 9.69
C TRP A 336 -13.50 -2.27 8.76
N ARG A 337 -13.98 -3.50 8.55
CA ARG A 337 -13.31 -4.77 8.88
C ARG A 337 -13.35 -5.73 7.70
N ILE A 338 -12.49 -6.74 7.74
CA ILE A 338 -12.42 -7.78 6.69
C ILE A 338 -13.77 -8.48 6.54
N GLY A 339 -14.22 -8.66 5.30
CA GLY A 339 -15.50 -9.22 4.88
C GLY A 339 -16.60 -8.20 4.61
N GLN A 340 -16.36 -6.89 4.75
CA GLN A 340 -17.32 -5.85 4.35
C GLN A 340 -16.99 -5.25 2.98
N GLU A 341 -15.74 -5.37 2.57
CA GLU A 341 -15.21 -4.87 1.32
C GLU A 341 -15.73 -5.64 0.09
N SER A 342 -15.64 -4.97 -1.06
CA SER A 342 -15.85 -5.59 -2.37
C SER A 342 -14.54 -6.17 -2.92
N GLU A 343 -14.61 -7.02 -3.96
CA GLU A 343 -13.39 -7.49 -4.64
C GLU A 343 -12.59 -6.33 -5.27
N ALA A 344 -13.28 -5.29 -5.74
CA ALA A 344 -12.62 -4.10 -6.28
C ALA A 344 -11.78 -3.36 -5.22
N ALA A 345 -12.17 -3.42 -3.95
CA ALA A 345 -11.37 -2.87 -2.85
C ALA A 345 -9.99 -3.52 -2.75
N TRP A 346 -9.92 -4.85 -2.93
CA TRP A 346 -8.65 -5.57 -2.94
C TRP A 346 -7.76 -5.20 -4.13
N ALA A 347 -8.35 -4.79 -5.26
CA ALA A 347 -7.57 -4.22 -6.36
C ALA A 347 -6.86 -2.93 -5.94
N ALA A 348 -7.52 -2.04 -5.19
CA ALA A 348 -6.87 -0.85 -4.61
C ALA A 348 -5.73 -1.22 -3.65
N VAL A 349 -5.92 -2.23 -2.80
CA VAL A 349 -4.88 -2.71 -1.88
C VAL A 349 -3.68 -3.30 -2.65
N ARG A 350 -3.91 -4.08 -3.71
CA ARG A 350 -2.86 -4.70 -4.53
C ARG A 350 -1.98 -3.67 -5.24
N ARG A 351 -2.53 -2.49 -5.57
CA ARG A 351 -1.79 -1.40 -6.21
C ARG A 351 -0.79 -0.71 -5.28
N LEU A 352 -0.92 -0.85 -3.97
CA LEU A 352 0.06 -0.35 -3.00
C LEU A 352 1.37 -1.14 -3.06
N ASN A 353 2.51 -0.48 -2.85
CA ASN A 353 3.87 -1.05 -2.93
C ASN A 353 4.22 -1.71 -4.28
N THR A 354 3.50 -1.39 -5.35
CA THR A 354 4.00 -1.63 -6.71
C THR A 354 5.02 -0.55 -7.07
N PRO A 355 5.86 -0.75 -8.11
CA PRO A 355 6.66 0.35 -8.63
C PRO A 355 5.85 1.57 -9.06
N ALA A 356 4.55 1.40 -9.37
CA ALA A 356 3.61 2.48 -9.70
C ALA A 356 2.98 3.15 -8.48
N THR A 357 3.42 2.81 -7.26
CA THR A 357 2.97 3.48 -6.05
C THR A 357 3.49 4.91 -6.05
N ARG A 358 2.59 5.87 -5.89
CA ARG A 358 2.94 7.29 -5.77
C ARG A 358 3.90 7.52 -4.60
N VAL A 359 4.86 8.41 -4.79
CA VAL A 359 5.80 8.83 -3.75
C VAL A 359 5.48 10.24 -3.29
N ALA A 360 5.90 10.57 -2.06
CA ALA A 360 5.73 11.90 -1.51
C ALA A 360 6.44 12.95 -2.40
N PRO A 361 5.86 14.18 -2.54
CA PRO A 361 6.50 15.25 -3.29
C PRO A 361 7.91 15.55 -2.77
N VAL A 362 8.86 15.67 -3.69
CA VAL A 362 10.23 16.09 -3.38
C VAL A 362 10.58 17.36 -4.15
N ALA A 363 11.48 18.16 -3.60
CA ALA A 363 12.01 19.31 -4.32
C ALA A 363 12.82 18.87 -5.54
N ASP A 364 12.57 19.56 -6.65
CA ASP A 364 13.30 19.40 -7.90
C ASP A 364 14.76 19.87 -7.75
N THR A 365 15.64 19.22 -8.49
CA THR A 365 17.06 19.53 -8.59
C THR A 365 17.53 19.38 -10.03
N ALA A 366 18.80 19.69 -10.31
CA ALA A 366 19.38 19.46 -11.63
C ALA A 366 19.30 17.99 -12.07
N THR A 367 19.35 17.04 -11.13
CA THR A 367 19.44 15.60 -11.38
C THR A 367 18.19 14.82 -10.96
N ARG A 368 17.11 15.50 -10.55
CA ARG A 368 15.86 14.88 -10.08
C ARG A 368 14.67 15.80 -10.30
N VAL A 369 13.58 15.28 -10.84
CA VAL A 369 12.30 16.00 -11.02
C VAL A 369 11.15 15.15 -10.49
N TYR A 370 10.25 15.77 -9.73
CA TYR A 370 8.99 15.17 -9.31
C TYR A 370 7.84 15.59 -10.24
N PHE A 371 7.05 14.63 -10.69
CA PHE A 371 5.91 14.84 -11.58
C PHE A 371 4.61 14.76 -10.78
N PRO A 372 4.00 15.90 -10.37
CA PRO A 372 2.81 15.90 -9.53
C PRO A 372 1.59 15.22 -10.16
N GLU A 373 1.52 15.18 -11.49
CA GLU A 373 0.45 14.57 -12.25
C GLU A 373 0.37 13.06 -11.98
N THR A 374 1.53 12.40 -11.91
CA THR A 374 1.62 10.95 -11.71
C THR A 374 2.12 10.56 -10.33
N GLY A 375 2.72 11.48 -9.58
CA GLY A 375 3.28 11.24 -8.26
C GLY A 375 4.60 10.46 -8.30
N HIS A 376 5.41 10.65 -9.36
CA HIS A 376 6.64 9.90 -9.58
C HIS A 376 7.85 10.78 -9.81
N ILE A 377 9.03 10.22 -9.52
CA ILE A 377 10.31 10.92 -9.67
C ILE A 377 11.07 10.35 -10.87
N VAL A 378 11.68 11.22 -11.67
CA VAL A 378 12.70 10.83 -12.66
C VAL A 378 14.02 11.44 -12.25
N SER A 379 15.09 10.63 -12.22
CA SER A 379 16.39 11.09 -11.74
C SER A 379 17.56 10.54 -12.55
N GLY A 380 18.77 11.04 -12.26
CA GLY A 380 20.02 10.44 -12.75
C GLY A 380 20.12 10.33 -14.28
N ALA A 381 20.54 9.16 -14.75
CA ALA A 381 20.71 8.87 -16.18
C ALA A 381 19.39 8.89 -16.93
N THR A 382 18.33 8.34 -16.32
CA THR A 382 16.97 8.33 -16.87
C THR A 382 16.47 9.74 -17.15
N LEU A 383 16.69 10.69 -16.21
CA LEU A 383 16.30 12.09 -16.41
C LEU A 383 17.10 12.78 -17.52
N ARG A 384 18.42 12.52 -17.59
CA ARG A 384 19.27 13.06 -18.68
C ARG A 384 18.77 12.57 -20.03
N TYR A 385 18.52 11.26 -20.16
CA TYR A 385 17.99 10.67 -21.38
C TYR A 385 16.63 11.25 -21.75
N TRP A 386 15.69 11.29 -20.80
CA TRP A 386 14.35 11.82 -21.01
C TRP A 386 14.41 13.27 -21.52
N ARG A 387 15.23 14.13 -20.91
CA ARG A 387 15.40 15.54 -21.35
C ARG A 387 16.05 15.66 -22.73
N GLN A 388 17.01 14.80 -23.05
CA GLN A 388 17.78 14.89 -24.29
C GLN A 388 17.00 14.39 -25.51
N TYR A 389 16.18 13.34 -25.35
CA TYR A 389 15.60 12.60 -26.47
C TYR A 389 14.08 12.69 -26.56
N GLY A 390 13.47 13.82 -26.18
CA GLY A 390 12.06 14.11 -26.52
C GLY A 390 11.10 14.29 -25.34
N GLY A 391 11.55 14.02 -24.12
CA GLY A 391 10.85 14.37 -22.89
C GLY A 391 9.38 13.95 -22.86
N LEU A 392 8.52 14.89 -22.42
CA LEU A 392 7.09 14.67 -22.27
C LEU A 392 6.41 14.33 -23.60
N ALA A 393 6.82 14.99 -24.69
CA ALA A 393 6.21 14.81 -26.01
C ALA A 393 6.42 13.38 -26.55
N GLN A 394 7.59 12.78 -26.30
CA GLN A 394 7.92 11.46 -26.82
C GLN A 394 7.63 10.33 -25.84
N PHE A 395 8.02 10.46 -24.57
CA PHE A 395 7.93 9.37 -23.59
C PHE A 395 6.71 9.50 -22.66
N GLY A 396 6.16 10.70 -22.53
CA GLY A 396 5.11 11.00 -21.58
C GLY A 396 5.62 11.09 -20.14
N LEU A 397 4.66 11.04 -19.21
CA LEU A 397 4.91 11.11 -17.77
C LEU A 397 5.43 9.76 -17.22
N PRO A 398 6.27 9.76 -16.16
CA PRO A 398 6.64 8.54 -15.46
C PRO A 398 5.42 7.87 -14.82
N ARG A 399 5.38 6.54 -14.84
CA ARG A 399 4.33 5.69 -14.28
C ARG A 399 4.81 4.79 -13.15
N THR A 400 6.12 4.75 -12.91
CA THR A 400 6.72 4.04 -11.80
C THR A 400 7.91 4.82 -11.27
N GLU A 401 8.39 4.47 -10.09
CA GLU A 401 9.78 4.72 -9.69
C GLU A 401 10.74 3.79 -10.47
N GLU A 402 12.05 4.02 -10.34
CA GLU A 402 13.06 3.07 -10.79
C GLU A 402 13.05 1.81 -9.91
N PHE A 403 13.05 0.62 -10.52
CA PHE A 403 13.10 -0.65 -9.80
C PHE A 403 13.87 -1.71 -10.59
N ARG A 404 14.22 -2.83 -9.95
CA ARG A 404 14.88 -3.96 -10.63
C ARG A 404 13.84 -4.88 -11.28
N GLU A 405 14.02 -5.17 -12.56
CA GLU A 405 13.21 -6.14 -13.28
C GLU A 405 14.08 -7.04 -14.13
N ARG A 406 13.75 -8.34 -14.16
CA ARG A 406 14.38 -9.30 -15.06
C ARG A 406 13.80 -9.14 -16.47
N SER A 407 14.65 -8.87 -17.44
CA SER A 407 14.27 -8.80 -18.85
C SER A 407 13.83 -10.18 -19.36
N PRO A 408 12.68 -10.28 -20.04
CA PRO A 408 12.22 -11.53 -20.63
C PRO A 408 13.05 -11.93 -21.87
N TYR A 409 13.85 -11.04 -22.44
CA TYR A 409 14.56 -11.29 -23.70
C TYR A 409 15.94 -11.93 -23.51
N ASP A 410 16.65 -11.55 -22.44
CA ASP A 410 18.00 -12.06 -22.14
C ASP A 410 18.15 -12.63 -20.73
N GLY A 411 17.09 -12.57 -19.92
CA GLY A 411 17.06 -13.07 -18.56
C GLY A 411 17.91 -12.28 -17.56
N LYS A 412 18.51 -11.15 -17.94
CA LYS A 412 19.31 -10.30 -17.03
C LYS A 412 18.43 -9.33 -16.26
N GLU A 413 18.91 -8.88 -15.11
CA GLU A 413 18.22 -7.85 -14.32
C GLU A 413 18.73 -6.46 -14.68
N TYR A 414 17.79 -5.56 -14.97
CA TYR A 414 18.05 -4.15 -15.26
C TYR A 414 17.36 -3.26 -14.24
N THR A 415 17.91 -2.07 -14.01
CA THR A 415 17.12 -1.00 -13.38
C THR A 415 16.23 -0.42 -14.46
N VAL A 416 14.92 -0.38 -14.21
CA VAL A 416 13.95 0.07 -15.20
C VAL A 416 12.99 1.09 -14.62
N GLN A 417 12.48 1.95 -15.49
CA GLN A 417 11.40 2.88 -15.17
C GLN A 417 10.39 2.91 -16.31
N TYR A 418 9.11 2.84 -15.96
CA TYR A 418 8.03 2.90 -16.92
C TYR A 418 7.52 4.33 -17.05
N PHE A 419 7.26 4.73 -18.29
CA PHE A 419 6.62 5.97 -18.68
C PHE A 419 5.33 5.64 -19.43
N GLU A 420 4.53 6.65 -19.76
CA GLU A 420 3.29 6.44 -20.52
C GLU A 420 3.49 5.72 -21.85
N ARG A 421 4.59 6.03 -22.55
CA ARG A 421 4.86 5.58 -23.92
C ARG A 421 6.07 4.67 -24.05
N ALA A 422 6.86 4.52 -22.98
CA ALA A 422 8.15 3.84 -23.04
C ALA A 422 8.48 3.10 -21.73
N ARG A 423 9.41 2.15 -21.82
CA ARG A 423 10.07 1.50 -20.68
C ARG A 423 11.56 1.71 -20.82
N PHE A 424 12.17 2.41 -19.88
CA PHE A 424 13.60 2.71 -19.90
C PHE A 424 14.34 1.60 -19.16
N GLU A 425 15.45 1.14 -19.72
CA GLU A 425 16.36 0.17 -19.14
C GLU A 425 17.73 0.82 -18.97
N LEU A 426 18.26 0.83 -17.75
CA LEU A 426 19.59 1.33 -17.46
C LEU A 426 20.63 0.23 -17.68
N HIS A 427 21.66 0.55 -18.47
CA HIS A 427 22.81 -0.27 -18.80
C HIS A 427 24.10 0.36 -18.25
N PRO A 428 24.49 0.06 -16.99
CA PRO A 428 25.66 0.65 -16.36
C PRO A 428 26.98 0.39 -17.10
N GLU A 429 27.06 -0.70 -17.87
CA GLU A 429 28.18 -1.04 -18.75
C GLU A 429 28.41 -0.02 -19.87
N HIS A 430 27.43 0.84 -20.13
CA HIS A 430 27.46 1.90 -21.14
C HIS A 430 27.45 3.31 -20.54
N ALA A 431 27.78 3.44 -19.25
CA ALA A 431 27.76 4.71 -18.52
C ALA A 431 28.51 5.83 -19.26
N GLY A 432 27.88 7.00 -19.37
CA GLY A 432 28.44 8.17 -20.06
C GLY A 432 28.31 8.13 -21.59
N THR A 433 27.69 7.10 -22.16
CA THR A 433 27.35 7.03 -23.58
C THR A 433 25.84 7.20 -23.78
N PRO A 434 25.36 7.49 -25.01
CA PRO A 434 23.94 7.44 -25.31
C PRO A 434 23.29 6.12 -24.86
N TYR A 435 23.99 4.99 -25.01
CA TYR A 435 23.49 3.65 -24.68
C TYR A 435 23.42 3.33 -23.19
N GLU A 436 23.74 4.27 -22.30
CA GLU A 436 23.55 4.11 -20.84
C GLU A 436 22.07 3.84 -20.52
N VAL A 437 21.14 4.38 -21.31
CA VAL A 437 19.71 4.10 -21.22
C VAL A 437 19.23 3.60 -22.58
N LEU A 438 18.56 2.44 -22.59
CA LEU A 438 17.92 1.87 -23.77
C LEU A 438 16.42 1.75 -23.52
N LEU A 439 15.61 1.78 -24.59
CA LEU A 439 14.19 1.45 -24.45
C LEU A 439 13.97 -0.05 -24.60
N GLY A 440 13.10 -0.57 -23.73
CA GLY A 440 12.58 -1.93 -23.84
C GLY A 440 11.75 -2.13 -25.11
N LEU A 441 11.60 -3.39 -25.51
CA LEU A 441 11.02 -3.76 -26.81
C LEU A 441 9.47 -3.78 -26.77
N LEU A 442 8.85 -2.71 -26.24
CA LEU A 442 7.40 -2.63 -26.04
C LEU A 442 6.64 -2.85 -27.35
N GLY A 443 7.17 -2.41 -28.50
CA GLY A 443 6.52 -2.66 -29.78
C GLY A 443 6.41 -4.15 -30.10
N ARG A 444 7.45 -4.95 -29.78
CA ARG A 444 7.41 -6.42 -29.91
C ARG A 444 6.52 -7.09 -28.87
N ASP A 445 6.37 -6.51 -27.69
CA ASP A 445 5.48 -7.04 -26.64
C ASP A 445 4.00 -6.95 -27.05
N PHE A 446 3.63 -5.90 -27.79
CA PHE A 446 2.25 -5.65 -28.18
C PHE A 446 1.92 -6.01 -29.64
N HIS A 447 2.93 -6.15 -30.51
CA HIS A 447 2.76 -6.56 -31.90
C HIS A 447 3.84 -7.55 -32.32
N ARG A 448 3.42 -8.73 -32.76
CA ARG A 448 4.34 -9.70 -33.34
C ARG A 448 4.85 -9.15 -34.68
N PRO A 449 6.17 -9.20 -34.98
CA PRO A 449 6.68 -8.75 -36.27
C PRO A 449 5.94 -9.37 -37.45
N ASP A 450 5.55 -8.52 -38.39
CA ASP A 450 4.84 -8.91 -39.60
C ASP A 450 5.78 -9.66 -40.57
N PRO A 451 5.24 -10.40 -41.55
CA PRO A 451 6.04 -10.91 -42.65
C PRO A 451 6.71 -9.78 -43.44
N PRO A 452 7.93 -9.98 -43.95
CA PRO A 452 8.64 -8.97 -44.73
C PRO A 452 7.94 -8.68 -46.06
N VAL A 453 8.04 -7.44 -46.53
CA VAL A 453 7.44 -6.97 -47.79
C VAL A 453 8.51 -6.42 -48.74
N PRO A 454 8.22 -6.27 -50.05
CA PRO A 454 9.17 -5.69 -50.99
C PRO A 454 9.47 -4.20 -50.70
N PRO A 455 10.65 -3.70 -51.11
CA PRO A 455 10.98 -2.28 -51.04
C PRO A 455 9.98 -1.40 -51.82
N LYS A 456 9.56 -0.29 -51.22
CA LYS A 456 8.64 0.69 -51.82
C LYS A 456 9.42 1.92 -52.31
N PRO A 457 9.17 2.39 -53.55
CA PRO A 457 9.75 3.65 -54.03
C PRO A 457 9.42 4.82 -53.10
N GLY A 458 10.43 5.63 -52.76
CA GLY A 458 10.25 6.80 -51.90
C GLY A 458 10.17 6.52 -50.40
N ALA A 459 10.31 5.26 -49.96
CA ALA A 459 10.47 4.88 -48.56
C ALA A 459 11.90 4.41 -48.26
N THR A 460 12.28 4.44 -46.99
CA THR A 460 13.52 3.82 -46.50
C THR A 460 13.22 2.35 -46.20
N PHE A 461 13.85 1.43 -46.92
CA PHE A 461 13.71 -0.01 -46.69
C PHE A 461 14.78 -0.51 -45.72
N PHE A 462 14.39 -1.35 -44.76
CA PHE A 462 15.30 -1.94 -43.78
C PHE A 462 15.43 -3.45 -44.01
N ASP A 463 16.52 -3.89 -44.64
CA ASP A 463 16.75 -5.31 -44.98
C ASP A 463 16.68 -6.24 -43.76
N ALA A 464 17.09 -5.75 -42.59
CA ALA A 464 17.13 -6.52 -41.35
C ALA A 464 15.74 -6.96 -40.86
N THR A 465 14.69 -6.19 -41.15
CA THR A 465 13.31 -6.53 -40.78
C THR A 465 12.41 -6.76 -42.00
N GLY A 466 12.82 -6.33 -43.18
CA GLY A 466 12.05 -6.42 -44.41
C GLY A 466 10.87 -5.45 -44.47
N HIS A 467 10.99 -4.28 -43.83
CA HIS A 467 9.92 -3.28 -43.77
C HIS A 467 10.34 -1.91 -44.28
N ASN A 468 9.34 -1.16 -44.75
CA ASN A 468 9.48 0.18 -45.29
C ASN A 468 9.09 1.22 -44.26
N LEU A 469 9.79 2.36 -44.28
CA LEU A 469 9.49 3.54 -43.47
C LEU A 469 9.38 4.76 -44.39
N GLY A 470 8.18 5.34 -44.47
CA GLY A 470 7.86 6.43 -45.37
C GLY A 470 7.21 7.62 -44.67
N GLY A 471 6.96 8.67 -45.45
CA GLY A 471 6.13 9.81 -45.05
C GLY A 471 6.47 10.44 -43.70
N ALA A 472 5.42 10.81 -42.96
CA ALA A 472 5.54 11.46 -41.66
C ALA A 472 6.26 10.59 -40.63
N PHE A 473 6.09 9.27 -40.67
CA PHE A 473 6.77 8.37 -39.73
C PHE A 473 8.27 8.29 -39.96
N ARG A 474 8.73 8.31 -41.21
CA ARG A 474 10.17 8.41 -41.52
C ARG A 474 10.75 9.71 -41.01
N ASP A 475 10.08 10.82 -41.30
CA ASP A 475 10.57 12.16 -40.93
C ASP A 475 10.61 12.30 -39.39
N TYR A 476 9.59 11.77 -38.70
CA TYR A 476 9.57 11.69 -37.25
C TYR A 476 10.69 10.79 -36.71
N TRP A 477 10.85 9.58 -37.25
CA TRP A 477 11.89 8.64 -36.84
C TRP A 477 13.29 9.26 -36.97
N LEU A 478 13.59 9.92 -38.09
CA LEU A 478 14.89 10.57 -38.31
C LEU A 478 15.16 11.73 -37.34
N SER A 479 14.12 12.49 -36.98
CA SER A 479 14.24 13.65 -36.08
C SER A 479 14.21 13.30 -34.58
N HIS A 480 13.70 12.11 -34.21
CA HIS A 480 13.43 11.72 -32.82
C HIS A 480 14.28 10.52 -32.35
N GLY A 481 15.53 10.47 -32.81
CA GLY A 481 16.54 9.51 -32.36
C GLY A 481 16.57 8.17 -33.11
N GLY A 482 15.67 7.97 -34.07
CA GLY A 482 15.69 6.87 -35.04
C GLY A 482 15.89 5.50 -34.43
N LEU A 483 16.89 4.77 -34.95
CA LEU A 483 17.18 3.39 -34.57
C LEU A 483 17.42 3.25 -33.07
N PHE A 484 18.08 4.24 -32.48
CA PHE A 484 18.46 4.24 -31.09
C PHE A 484 17.24 4.29 -30.16
N VAL A 485 16.22 5.09 -30.51
CA VAL A 485 15.03 5.26 -29.68
C VAL A 485 13.95 4.25 -30.04
N SER A 486 13.57 4.18 -31.32
CA SER A 486 12.39 3.42 -31.74
C SER A 486 12.71 2.00 -32.22
N GLY A 487 13.98 1.73 -32.56
CA GLY A 487 14.37 0.50 -33.23
C GLY A 487 13.95 0.46 -34.69
N LEU A 488 14.03 -0.72 -35.27
CA LEU A 488 13.65 -0.98 -36.66
C LEU A 488 12.11 -1.13 -36.80
N PRO A 489 11.52 -0.77 -37.96
CA PRO A 489 10.12 -1.06 -38.22
C PRO A 489 9.88 -2.58 -38.26
N ILE A 490 8.79 -3.04 -37.64
CA ILE A 490 8.37 -4.45 -37.59
C ILE A 490 6.98 -4.67 -38.22
N SER A 491 6.40 -3.61 -38.78
CA SER A 491 5.17 -3.64 -39.57
C SER A 491 5.27 -2.61 -40.70
N GLU A 492 4.33 -2.66 -41.64
CA GLU A 492 4.03 -1.52 -42.51
C GLU A 492 3.08 -0.54 -41.81
N GLU A 493 2.77 0.59 -42.46
CA GLU A 493 1.69 1.48 -42.03
C GLU A 493 0.31 0.82 -42.25
N PHE A 494 -0.56 0.81 -41.23
CA PHE A 494 -1.93 0.32 -41.32
C PHE A 494 -2.87 1.08 -40.38
N VAL A 495 -4.18 0.91 -40.53
CA VAL A 495 -5.17 1.54 -39.64
C VAL A 495 -5.49 0.63 -38.46
N GLU A 496 -5.36 1.16 -37.24
CA GLU A 496 -5.72 0.47 -36.00
C GLU A 496 -6.65 1.37 -35.17
N VAL A 497 -7.70 0.80 -34.57
CA VAL A 497 -8.51 1.52 -33.58
C VAL A 497 -7.73 1.57 -32.28
N SER A 498 -7.38 2.78 -31.82
CA SER A 498 -6.71 2.95 -30.55
C SER A 498 -7.60 2.45 -29.40
N PRO A 499 -7.14 1.51 -28.58
CA PRO A 499 -7.85 1.10 -27.37
C PRO A 499 -7.85 2.20 -26.30
N ASP A 500 -7.06 3.27 -26.47
CA ASP A 500 -6.96 4.36 -25.49
C ASP A 500 -8.11 5.37 -25.63
N ASP A 501 -8.63 5.62 -26.83
CA ASP A 501 -9.74 6.57 -27.08
C ASP A 501 -10.83 6.08 -28.06
N GLY A 502 -10.67 4.86 -28.60
CA GLY A 502 -11.63 4.24 -29.53
C GLY A 502 -11.59 4.79 -30.95
N LYS A 503 -10.63 5.64 -31.32
CA LYS A 503 -10.54 6.23 -32.67
C LYS A 503 -9.57 5.48 -33.58
N PRO A 504 -9.83 5.43 -34.90
CA PRO A 504 -8.91 4.86 -35.86
C PRO A 504 -7.73 5.81 -36.14
N TYR A 505 -6.51 5.29 -36.08
CA TYR A 505 -5.30 5.99 -36.45
C TYR A 505 -4.51 5.18 -37.48
N VAL A 506 -3.80 5.86 -38.37
CA VAL A 506 -2.72 5.21 -39.13
C VAL A 506 -1.57 5.00 -38.17
N VAL A 507 -1.06 3.78 -38.11
CA VAL A 507 0.00 3.38 -37.17
C VAL A 507 1.07 2.56 -37.86
N GLN A 508 2.25 2.54 -37.25
CA GLN A 508 3.32 1.61 -37.60
C GLN A 508 4.03 1.17 -36.33
N TYR A 509 4.31 -0.13 -36.22
CA TYR A 509 5.06 -0.70 -35.12
C TYR A 509 6.55 -0.75 -35.45
N PHE A 510 7.34 -0.43 -34.44
CA PHE A 510 8.79 -0.56 -34.40
C PHE A 510 9.15 -1.50 -33.26
N GLU A 511 10.41 -1.90 -33.14
CA GLU A 511 10.81 -2.83 -32.07
C GLU A 511 10.50 -2.29 -30.66
N ARG A 512 10.63 -0.97 -30.45
CA ARG A 512 10.52 -0.33 -29.12
C ARG A 512 9.29 0.56 -28.96
N ALA A 513 8.60 0.87 -30.05
CA ALA A 513 7.54 1.88 -30.06
C ALA A 513 6.45 1.56 -31.08
N ARG A 514 5.30 2.22 -30.93
CA ARG A 514 4.22 2.28 -31.92
C ARG A 514 3.96 3.74 -32.22
N TYR A 515 4.04 4.14 -33.48
CA TYR A 515 3.72 5.50 -33.91
C TYR A 515 2.25 5.58 -34.32
N GLU A 516 1.62 6.71 -34.01
CA GLU A 516 0.24 7.05 -34.35
C GLU A 516 0.24 8.39 -35.09
N TYR A 517 -0.40 8.43 -36.27
CA TYR A 517 -0.57 9.66 -37.02
C TYR A 517 -1.88 10.34 -36.65
N HIS A 518 -1.78 11.58 -36.17
CA HIS A 518 -2.89 12.43 -35.75
C HIS A 518 -3.19 13.49 -36.82
N PRO A 519 -4.18 13.27 -37.71
CA PRO A 519 -4.49 14.19 -38.79
C PRO A 519 -4.92 15.59 -38.31
N GLU A 520 -5.50 15.69 -37.11
CA GLU A 520 -5.86 16.95 -36.46
C GLU A 520 -4.65 17.85 -36.16
N TYR A 521 -3.44 17.28 -36.12
CA TYR A 521 -2.19 17.98 -35.88
C TYR A 521 -1.28 18.03 -37.11
N ALA A 522 -1.81 17.72 -38.30
CA ALA A 522 -1.06 17.70 -39.54
C ALA A 522 -0.29 19.03 -39.76
N GLY A 523 0.99 18.91 -40.13
CA GLY A 523 1.88 20.06 -40.33
C GLY A 523 2.51 20.62 -39.06
N THR A 524 2.26 20.01 -37.90
CA THR A 524 2.92 20.34 -36.62
C THR A 524 3.83 19.21 -36.17
N GLU A 525 4.68 19.47 -35.16
CA GLU A 525 5.51 18.44 -34.53
C GLU A 525 4.70 17.35 -33.79
N HIS A 526 3.40 17.58 -33.57
CA HIS A 526 2.48 16.65 -32.90
C HIS A 526 1.68 15.77 -33.87
N ALA A 527 1.96 15.86 -35.19
CA ALA A 527 1.30 15.01 -36.20
C ALA A 527 1.60 13.52 -36.00
N VAL A 528 2.72 13.17 -35.37
CA VAL A 528 3.07 11.80 -35.00
C VAL A 528 3.30 11.75 -33.49
N LEU A 529 2.57 10.86 -32.81
CA LEU A 529 2.74 10.60 -31.38
C LEU A 529 3.08 9.13 -31.17
N LEU A 530 3.76 8.81 -30.07
CA LEU A 530 3.91 7.42 -29.64
C LEU A 530 2.65 6.97 -28.90
N GLY A 531 2.21 5.76 -29.21
CA GLY A 531 1.12 5.10 -28.51
C GLY A 531 1.47 4.80 -27.05
N LEU A 532 0.45 4.68 -26.21
CA LEU A 532 0.57 4.54 -24.75
C LEU A 532 0.95 3.11 -24.31
N LEU A 533 1.90 2.46 -25.00
CA LEU A 533 2.27 1.07 -24.74
C LEU A 533 2.80 0.86 -23.30
N GLY A 534 3.47 1.86 -22.73
CA GLY A 534 3.92 1.83 -21.35
C GLY A 534 2.75 1.78 -20.36
N ASN A 535 1.72 2.64 -20.54
CA ASN A 535 0.48 2.56 -19.75
C ASN A 535 -0.20 1.20 -19.89
N ARG A 536 -0.30 0.66 -21.11
CA ARG A 536 -0.92 -0.66 -21.35
C ARG A 536 -0.20 -1.76 -20.58
N LEU A 537 1.14 -1.75 -20.56
CA LEU A 537 1.91 -2.76 -19.86
C LEU A 537 1.78 -2.65 -18.33
N VAL A 538 1.80 -1.43 -17.79
CA VAL A 538 1.62 -1.19 -16.34
C VAL A 538 0.19 -1.55 -15.90
N ARG A 539 -0.84 -1.29 -16.73
CA ARG A 539 -2.22 -1.75 -16.51
C ARG A 539 -2.36 -3.27 -16.55
N ALA A 540 -1.72 -3.93 -17.53
CA ALA A 540 -1.73 -5.39 -17.64
C ALA A 540 -1.08 -6.06 -16.41
N LYS A 541 -0.12 -5.39 -15.76
CA LYS A 541 0.46 -5.82 -14.47
C LYS A 541 -0.44 -5.52 -13.26
N GLY A 542 -1.55 -4.81 -13.44
CA GLY A 542 -2.49 -4.42 -12.39
C GLY A 542 -1.96 -3.32 -11.47
N TRP A 543 -0.95 -2.55 -11.89
CA TRP A 543 -0.28 -1.54 -11.06
C TRP A 543 -0.98 -0.19 -11.09
N ILE A 544 -1.67 0.13 -12.18
CA ILE A 544 -2.54 1.31 -12.31
C ILE A 544 -3.93 0.90 -12.83
N PRO A 545 -4.97 1.74 -12.63
CA PRO A 545 -6.31 1.49 -13.14
C PRO A 545 -6.42 1.38 -14.67
#